data_AF-A0AAV4FF69-F1
#
_entry.id   AF-A0AAV4FF69-F1
#
_cell.length_a   1.000
_cell.length_b   1.000
_cell.length_c   1.000
_cell.angle_alpha   90.00
_cell.angle_beta   90.00
_cell.angle_gamma   90.00
#
_symmetry.space_group_name_H-M   'P 1'
#
loop_
_entity.id
_entity.type
_entity.pdbx_description
1 polymer ?
#
loop_
_entity_poly.entity_id
_entity_poly.type
_entity_poly.pdbx_seq_one_letter_code
_entity_poly.pdbx_strand_id
1 'polypeptide(L)'
;MDTGRSTASKQGDQRIINLAREVSNTRDRKLASLLLTLKPILDEASAGSEDAARIRQDLWQFNLLKVLVLVLRQDFSVITGEWDTAAQLATILSSGTCGLTLTDPANVRQLDEDFLPRCVENLLILARHVNTAVAALPKDNAQQRSQLVSSLKQVLEALVKLAGGYFYIATHAMTSPWLLQLLVTDEARITNIVMATMEKLLRLDPQLLSKLEEEAVYSLMDELVYKLTVNTDINIAAGACRCLLRFCDHHKPLVEALCTRYNDFDRDTNQSFSNQESDHEGLRPLLRRWEGRGFDRDLRHVGLLLESGSALKAKSQRNHECARYIQAVWRGYAARNKLRKADKAFAKFQKSYRLKKAEEEQVRLATQFQSELYHKMKMKRQKMLRAFHERRLQTMEILPAEVVVLVVVVVVVVVVVVVVIAVASA
;
A
#
# COMPACT_ATOMS: atom_id res chain seq x y z
N MET A 1 63.81 -16.40 -14.86
CA MET A 1 62.54 -15.76 -14.45
C MET A 1 61.52 -16.11 -15.51
N ASP A 2 61.00 -17.34 -15.41
CA ASP A 2 59.90 -17.83 -16.25
C ASP A 2 58.59 -17.36 -15.64
N THR A 3 57.95 -16.39 -16.28
CA THR A 3 56.55 -16.08 -16.01
C THR A 3 55.72 -16.96 -16.92
N GLY A 4 55.34 -18.12 -16.37
CA GLY A 4 54.41 -19.05 -16.97
C GLY A 4 53.09 -18.35 -17.27
N ARG A 5 52.92 -17.95 -18.52
CA ARG A 5 51.60 -17.77 -19.13
C ARG A 5 50.92 -19.14 -19.08
N SER A 6 50.05 -19.32 -18.09
CA SER A 6 49.11 -20.43 -18.03
C SER A 6 48.26 -20.40 -19.29
N THR A 7 48.57 -21.31 -20.19
CA THR A 7 47.76 -21.70 -21.33
C THR A 7 46.51 -22.41 -20.81
N ALA A 8 45.52 -21.64 -20.32
CA ALA A 8 44.19 -22.16 -20.03
C ALA A 8 43.49 -22.47 -21.36
N SER A 9 43.84 -23.62 -21.95
CA SER A 9 43.28 -24.11 -23.19
C SER A 9 41.82 -24.56 -23.00
N LYS A 10 40.92 -24.07 -23.85
CA LYS A 10 39.77 -24.75 -24.50
C LYS A 10 39.35 -26.17 -24.03
N GLN A 11 39.09 -26.39 -22.75
CA GLN A 11 38.46 -27.62 -22.25
C GLN A 11 37.24 -27.21 -21.44
N GLY A 12 36.02 -27.56 -21.89
CA GLY A 12 34.78 -27.29 -21.15
C GLY A 12 34.80 -27.93 -19.76
N ASP A 13 33.87 -27.56 -18.88
CA ASP A 13 33.80 -28.11 -17.52
C ASP A 13 33.71 -29.64 -17.59
N GLN A 14 34.68 -30.33 -16.99
CA GLN A 14 34.81 -31.78 -17.03
C GLN A 14 33.58 -32.48 -16.45
N ARG A 15 32.86 -31.84 -15.51
CA ARG A 15 31.61 -32.36 -14.94
C ARG A 15 30.50 -32.40 -15.98
N ILE A 16 30.39 -31.36 -16.80
CA ILE A 16 29.40 -31.26 -17.88
C ILE A 16 29.72 -32.27 -18.99
N ILE A 17 31.00 -32.41 -19.35
CA ILE A 17 31.45 -33.38 -20.36
C ILE A 17 31.15 -34.81 -19.93
N ASN A 18 31.47 -35.15 -18.68
CA ASN A 18 31.19 -36.48 -18.13
C ASN A 18 29.68 -36.75 -18.10
N LEU A 19 28.88 -35.77 -17.68
CA LEU A 19 27.43 -35.90 -17.67
C LEU A 19 26.86 -36.07 -19.09
N ALA A 20 27.35 -35.31 -20.08
CA ALA A 20 26.93 -35.45 -21.47
C ALA A 20 27.20 -36.86 -22.02
N ARG A 21 28.34 -37.46 -21.65
CA ARG A 21 28.68 -38.84 -22.01
C ARG A 21 27.77 -39.86 -21.32
N GLU A 22 27.41 -39.64 -20.06
CA GLU A 22 26.48 -40.52 -19.36
C GLU A 22 25.07 -40.41 -19.92
N VAL A 23 24.63 -39.19 -20.23
CA VAL A 23 23.34 -38.89 -20.88
C VAL A 23 23.24 -39.60 -22.24
N SER A 24 24.28 -39.58 -23.06
CA SER A 24 24.26 -40.26 -24.36
C SER A 24 24.15 -41.79 -24.27
N ASN A 25 24.56 -42.37 -23.14
CA ASN A 25 24.58 -43.82 -22.92
C ASN A 25 23.37 -44.33 -22.10
N THR A 26 22.53 -43.43 -21.60
CA THR A 26 21.47 -43.77 -20.65
C THR A 26 20.08 -43.80 -21.32
N ARG A 27 19.22 -44.72 -20.88
CA ARG A 27 17.82 -44.83 -21.31
C ARG A 27 16.91 -43.83 -20.57
N ASP A 28 15.82 -43.44 -21.23
CA ASP A 28 14.89 -42.36 -20.86
C ASP A 28 14.53 -42.24 -19.36
N ARG A 29 14.24 -43.34 -18.66
CA ARG A 29 13.75 -43.28 -17.26
C ARG A 29 14.78 -42.80 -16.24
N LYS A 30 16.08 -43.02 -16.48
CA LYS A 30 17.16 -42.54 -15.60
C LYS A 30 17.69 -41.16 -16.02
N LEU A 31 17.26 -40.68 -17.18
CA LEU A 31 17.74 -39.44 -17.77
C LEU A 31 17.33 -38.24 -16.92
N ALA A 32 16.11 -38.23 -16.40
CA ALA A 32 15.62 -37.19 -15.48
C ALA A 32 16.50 -37.06 -14.23
N SER A 33 16.81 -38.17 -13.56
CA SER A 33 17.66 -38.17 -12.35
C SER A 33 19.10 -37.74 -12.64
N LEU A 34 19.65 -38.10 -13.81
CA LEU A 34 20.99 -37.66 -14.21
C LEU A 34 21.02 -36.16 -14.46
N LEU A 35 20.02 -35.62 -15.15
CA LEU A 35 19.95 -34.19 -15.44
C LEU A 35 19.75 -33.33 -14.19
N LEU A 36 19.20 -33.87 -13.10
CA LEU A 36 19.16 -33.16 -11.82
C LEU A 36 20.54 -32.84 -11.25
N THR A 37 21.58 -33.60 -11.61
CA THR A 37 22.96 -33.32 -11.18
C THR A 37 23.51 -32.00 -11.75
N LEU A 38 22.86 -31.43 -12.77
CA LEU A 38 23.18 -30.10 -13.28
C LEU A 38 22.82 -28.98 -12.30
N LYS A 39 21.87 -29.21 -11.40
CA LYS A 39 21.42 -28.20 -10.44
C LYS A 39 22.55 -27.64 -9.57
N PRO A 40 23.31 -28.45 -8.82
CA PRO A 40 24.42 -27.94 -8.01
C PRO A 40 25.50 -27.24 -8.84
N ILE A 41 25.79 -27.74 -10.05
CA ILE A 41 26.78 -27.12 -10.96
C ILE A 41 26.34 -25.70 -11.34
N LEU A 42 25.06 -25.49 -11.61
CA LEU A 42 24.50 -24.18 -11.93
C LEU A 42 24.38 -23.28 -10.69
N ASP A 43 24.07 -23.84 -9.52
CA ASP A 43 23.90 -23.09 -8.27
C ASP A 43 25.25 -22.63 -7.67
N GLU A 44 26.34 -23.37 -7.92
CA GLU A 44 27.72 -22.98 -7.54
C GLU A 44 28.24 -21.77 -8.33
N ALA A 45 27.74 -21.56 -9.55
CA ALA A 45 28.17 -20.47 -10.40
C ALA A 45 27.48 -19.16 -9.99
N SER A 46 28.27 -18.15 -9.60
CA SER A 46 27.71 -16.86 -9.20
C SER A 46 27.03 -16.16 -10.39
N ALA A 47 25.84 -15.60 -10.16
CA ALA A 47 25.04 -15.00 -11.21
C ALA A 47 25.78 -13.82 -11.87
N GLY A 48 26.02 -13.93 -13.20
CA GLY A 48 26.73 -12.91 -13.97
C GLY A 48 28.25 -13.07 -14.02
N SER A 49 28.81 -14.14 -13.45
CA SER A 49 30.24 -14.47 -13.61
C SER A 49 30.55 -15.04 -15.00
N GLU A 50 31.82 -14.90 -15.42
CA GLU A 50 32.34 -15.56 -16.63
C GLU A 50 32.22 -17.08 -16.54
N ASP A 51 32.36 -17.66 -15.33
CA ASP A 51 32.18 -19.09 -15.09
C ASP A 51 30.75 -19.54 -15.38
N ALA A 52 29.74 -18.77 -14.95
CA ALA A 52 28.34 -19.06 -15.25
C ALA A 52 28.05 -18.99 -16.76
N ALA A 53 28.63 -18.01 -17.46
CA ALA A 53 28.48 -17.89 -18.92
C ALA A 53 29.11 -19.10 -19.64
N ARG A 54 30.30 -19.53 -19.21
CA ARG A 54 30.99 -20.70 -19.75
C ARG A 54 30.22 -22.00 -19.52
N ILE A 55 29.73 -22.23 -18.31
CA ILE A 55 28.89 -23.40 -17.98
C ILE A 55 27.68 -23.47 -18.91
N ARG A 56 26.97 -22.35 -19.11
CA ARG A 56 25.80 -22.31 -20.01
C ARG A 56 26.18 -22.59 -21.47
N GLN A 57 27.32 -22.06 -21.91
CA GLN A 57 27.83 -22.32 -23.25
C GLN A 57 28.16 -23.82 -23.44
N ASP A 58 28.78 -24.45 -22.45
CA ASP A 58 29.06 -25.88 -22.45
C ASP A 58 27.75 -26.70 -22.49
N LEU A 59 26.73 -26.32 -21.70
CA LEU A 59 25.41 -26.98 -21.74
C LEU A 59 24.76 -26.93 -23.13
N TRP A 60 24.92 -25.82 -23.86
CA TRP A 60 24.44 -25.70 -25.24
C TRP A 60 25.26 -26.55 -26.21
N GLN A 61 26.59 -26.47 -26.15
CA GLN A 61 27.49 -27.21 -27.05
C GLN A 61 27.33 -28.72 -26.91
N PHE A 62 27.16 -29.23 -25.69
CA PHE A 62 26.94 -30.65 -25.44
C PHE A 62 25.46 -31.08 -25.59
N ASN A 63 24.60 -30.22 -26.14
CA ASN A 63 23.17 -30.46 -26.39
C ASN A 63 22.35 -30.85 -25.14
N LEU A 64 22.86 -30.62 -23.93
CA LEU A 64 22.17 -30.97 -22.69
C LEU A 64 20.87 -30.20 -22.51
N LEU A 65 20.85 -28.93 -22.95
CA LEU A 65 19.63 -28.12 -22.96
C LEU A 65 18.55 -28.71 -23.88
N LYS A 66 18.93 -29.23 -25.06
CA LYS A 66 17.99 -29.88 -25.99
C LYS A 66 17.46 -31.19 -25.40
N VAL A 67 18.32 -31.96 -24.73
CA VAL A 67 17.90 -33.18 -24.02
C VAL A 67 16.94 -32.84 -22.87
N LEU A 68 17.21 -31.79 -22.08
CA LEU A 68 16.30 -31.30 -21.04
C LEU A 68 14.90 -30.99 -21.59
N VAL A 69 14.82 -30.26 -22.71
CA VAL A 69 13.55 -29.94 -23.37
C VAL A 69 12.79 -31.21 -23.77
N LEU A 70 13.48 -32.23 -24.29
CA LEU A 70 12.86 -33.52 -24.65
C LEU A 70 12.35 -34.28 -23.42
N VAL A 71 13.13 -34.31 -22.34
CA VAL A 71 12.75 -35.01 -21.09
C VAL A 71 11.53 -34.38 -20.45
N LEU A 72 11.36 -33.06 -20.53
CA LEU A 72 10.17 -32.39 -19.97
C LEU A 72 8.85 -32.80 -20.63
N ARG A 73 8.86 -33.45 -21.80
CA ARG A 73 7.65 -33.99 -22.45
C ARG A 73 7.25 -35.36 -21.93
N GLN A 74 8.09 -36.01 -21.14
CA GLN A 74 7.80 -37.34 -20.60
C GLN A 74 6.67 -37.28 -19.58
N ASP A 75 6.03 -38.43 -19.33
CA ASP A 75 5.07 -38.58 -18.26
C ASP A 75 5.81 -38.80 -16.92
N PHE A 76 5.78 -37.78 -16.07
CA PHE A 76 6.45 -37.80 -14.78
C PHE A 76 5.69 -38.58 -13.71
N SER A 77 4.47 -39.06 -13.97
CA SER A 77 3.75 -39.92 -13.02
C SER A 77 4.46 -41.26 -12.75
N VAL A 78 5.34 -41.70 -13.66
CA VAL A 78 6.06 -42.99 -13.59
C VAL A 78 7.55 -42.81 -13.24
N ILE A 79 8.00 -41.57 -13.05
CA ILE A 79 9.42 -41.23 -12.85
C ILE A 79 9.71 -41.05 -11.36
N THR A 80 10.92 -41.43 -10.92
CA THR A 80 11.36 -41.23 -9.53
C THR A 80 11.37 -39.75 -9.14
N GLY A 81 10.71 -39.40 -8.04
CA GLY A 81 10.50 -38.02 -7.60
C GLY A 81 9.35 -37.29 -8.34
N GLU A 82 8.66 -37.98 -9.25
CA GLU A 82 7.45 -37.56 -9.93
C GLU A 82 7.49 -36.11 -10.47
N TRP A 83 6.50 -35.31 -10.08
CA TRP A 83 6.31 -33.92 -10.51
C TRP A 83 7.31 -32.93 -9.89
N ASP A 84 7.89 -33.28 -8.74
CA ASP A 84 8.94 -32.46 -8.12
C ASP A 84 10.21 -32.47 -8.96
N THR A 85 10.61 -33.66 -9.43
CA THR A 85 11.71 -33.81 -10.40
C THR A 85 11.43 -32.96 -11.65
N ALA A 86 10.22 -32.99 -12.19
CA ALA A 86 9.85 -32.20 -13.36
C ALA A 86 9.99 -30.68 -13.10
N ALA A 87 9.54 -30.20 -11.95
CA ALA A 87 9.65 -28.79 -11.56
C ALA A 87 11.11 -28.34 -11.35
N GLN A 88 11.96 -29.20 -10.80
CA GLN A 88 13.38 -28.96 -10.69
C GLN A 88 14.05 -28.91 -12.07
N LEU A 89 13.73 -29.84 -12.97
CA LEU A 89 14.24 -29.83 -14.35
C LEU A 89 13.80 -28.57 -15.12
N ALA A 90 12.56 -28.10 -14.93
CA ALA A 90 12.09 -26.82 -15.48
C ALA A 90 12.93 -25.64 -14.97
N THR A 91 13.29 -25.66 -13.68
CA THR A 91 14.16 -24.64 -13.07
C THR A 91 15.58 -24.68 -13.65
N ILE A 92 16.13 -25.88 -13.87
CA ILE A 92 17.45 -26.09 -14.51
C ILE A 92 17.41 -25.57 -15.94
N LEU A 93 16.38 -25.93 -16.72
CA LEU A 93 16.21 -25.46 -18.11
C LEU A 93 16.24 -23.93 -18.17
N SER A 94 15.43 -23.27 -17.34
CA SER A 94 15.37 -21.82 -17.28
C SER A 94 16.73 -21.22 -16.88
N SER A 95 17.37 -21.75 -15.84
CA SER A 95 18.65 -21.23 -15.33
C SER A 95 19.85 -21.47 -16.25
N GLY A 96 19.84 -22.59 -16.98
CA GLY A 96 20.85 -22.95 -17.98
C GLY A 96 20.68 -22.19 -19.29
N THR A 97 19.46 -21.76 -19.62
CA THR A 97 19.17 -21.02 -20.86
C THR A 97 19.28 -19.51 -20.67
N CYS A 98 18.79 -18.95 -19.56
CA CYS A 98 18.87 -17.50 -19.33
C CYS A 98 20.30 -16.99 -19.40
N GLY A 99 20.57 -15.93 -20.19
CA GLY A 99 21.89 -15.34 -20.30
C GLY A 99 22.89 -16.18 -21.10
N LEU A 100 22.41 -17.03 -22.02
CA LEU A 100 23.23 -17.69 -23.02
C LEU A 100 23.75 -16.65 -24.03
N THR A 101 25.07 -16.54 -24.18
CA THR A 101 25.69 -15.67 -25.18
C THR A 101 26.25 -16.52 -26.32
N LEU A 102 25.53 -16.55 -27.45
CA LEU A 102 25.94 -17.26 -28.65
C LEU A 102 26.56 -16.28 -29.66
N THR A 103 27.71 -16.64 -30.21
CA THR A 103 28.43 -15.82 -31.20
C THR A 103 28.10 -16.19 -32.64
N ASP A 104 27.66 -17.43 -32.87
CA ASP A 104 27.32 -17.92 -34.21
C ASP A 104 25.85 -17.59 -34.57
N PRO A 105 25.59 -16.86 -35.67
CA PRO A 105 24.24 -16.47 -36.06
C PRO A 105 23.32 -17.68 -36.33
N ALA A 106 23.84 -18.82 -36.77
CA ALA A 106 23.02 -20.02 -36.97
C ALA A 106 22.49 -20.57 -35.64
N ASN A 107 23.34 -20.58 -34.61
CA ASN A 107 22.98 -21.00 -33.26
C ASN A 107 22.01 -20.01 -32.60
N VAL A 108 22.16 -18.70 -32.83
CA VAL A 108 21.22 -17.68 -32.35
C VAL A 108 19.83 -17.90 -32.96
N ARG A 109 19.73 -18.12 -34.28
CA ARG A 109 18.44 -18.46 -34.91
C ARG A 109 17.84 -19.75 -34.37
N GLN A 110 18.65 -20.78 -34.18
CA GLN A 110 18.17 -22.04 -33.58
C GLN A 110 17.64 -21.82 -32.16
N LEU A 111 18.28 -20.94 -31.37
CA LEU A 111 17.83 -20.58 -30.05
C LEU A 111 16.46 -19.88 -30.11
N ASP A 112 16.37 -18.82 -30.93
CA ASP A 112 15.21 -17.92 -30.98
C ASP A 112 13.99 -18.54 -31.66
N GLU A 113 14.17 -19.23 -32.79
CA GLU A 113 13.06 -19.70 -33.63
C GLU A 113 12.59 -21.13 -33.28
N ASP A 114 13.46 -21.97 -32.72
CA ASP A 114 13.14 -23.38 -32.45
C ASP A 114 13.19 -23.73 -30.96
N PHE A 115 14.31 -23.45 -30.29
CA PHE A 115 14.54 -23.90 -28.93
C PHE A 115 13.63 -23.21 -27.91
N LEU A 116 13.58 -21.87 -27.93
CA LEU A 116 12.84 -21.08 -26.94
C LEU A 116 11.31 -21.26 -27.04
N PRO A 117 10.68 -21.25 -28.23
CA PRO A 117 9.26 -21.58 -28.36
C PRO A 117 8.93 -22.98 -27.80
N ARG A 118 9.76 -23.99 -28.08
CA ARG A 118 9.60 -25.35 -27.52
C ARG A 118 9.75 -25.39 -26.00
N CYS A 119 10.63 -24.57 -25.43
CA CYS A 119 10.74 -24.45 -23.98
C CYS A 119 9.44 -23.93 -23.37
N VAL A 120 8.88 -22.86 -23.94
CA VAL A 120 7.62 -22.27 -23.47
C VAL A 120 6.50 -23.30 -23.56
N GLU A 121 6.36 -23.96 -24.71
CA GLU A 121 5.32 -24.97 -24.93
C GLU A 121 5.44 -26.14 -23.94
N ASN A 122 6.63 -26.72 -23.78
CA ASN A 122 6.84 -27.86 -22.87
C ASN A 122 6.61 -27.48 -21.40
N LEU A 123 7.00 -26.27 -20.98
CA LEU A 123 6.72 -25.79 -19.62
C LEU A 123 5.22 -25.64 -19.37
N LEU A 124 4.46 -25.13 -20.33
CA LEU A 124 3.00 -24.99 -20.21
C LEU A 124 2.27 -26.33 -20.27
N ILE A 125 2.70 -27.25 -21.14
CA ILE A 125 2.20 -28.63 -21.17
C ILE A 125 2.46 -29.33 -19.84
N LEU A 126 3.68 -29.20 -19.30
CA LEU A 126 4.03 -29.77 -17.99
C LEU A 126 3.13 -29.19 -16.88
N ALA A 127 2.92 -27.87 -16.86
CA ALA A 127 2.00 -27.24 -15.91
C ALA A 127 0.57 -27.77 -16.07
N ARG A 128 0.09 -28.02 -17.30
CA ARG A 128 -1.20 -28.67 -17.55
C ARG A 128 -1.23 -30.09 -17.01
N HIS A 129 -0.19 -30.89 -17.23
CA HIS A 129 -0.13 -32.25 -16.70
C HIS A 129 -0.18 -32.27 -15.17
N VAL A 130 0.55 -31.37 -14.51
CA VAL A 130 0.48 -31.22 -13.05
C VAL A 130 -0.94 -30.81 -12.61
N ASN A 131 -1.59 -29.90 -13.34
CA ASN A 131 -2.98 -29.52 -13.07
C ASN A 131 -3.94 -30.73 -13.19
N THR A 132 -3.79 -31.55 -14.23
CA THR A 132 -4.59 -32.77 -14.39
C THR A 132 -4.35 -33.78 -13.26
N ALA A 133 -3.11 -33.90 -12.78
CA ALA A 133 -2.78 -34.73 -11.62
C ALA A 133 -3.45 -34.20 -10.33
N VAL A 134 -3.48 -32.87 -10.13
CA VAL A 134 -4.21 -32.26 -9.00
C VAL A 134 -5.71 -32.53 -9.10
N ALA A 135 -6.30 -32.43 -10.29
CA ALA A 135 -7.72 -32.69 -10.50
C ALA A 135 -8.10 -34.16 -10.22
N ALA A 136 -7.22 -35.11 -10.54
CA ALA A 136 -7.43 -36.53 -10.32
C ALA A 136 -7.34 -36.95 -8.84
N LEU A 137 -6.65 -36.18 -7.99
CA LEU A 137 -6.50 -36.51 -6.57
C LEU A 137 -7.78 -36.24 -5.77
N PRO A 138 -8.17 -37.12 -4.82
CA PRO A 138 -9.24 -36.86 -3.86
C PRO A 138 -8.99 -35.57 -3.08
N LYS A 139 -10.07 -34.86 -2.72
CA LYS A 139 -9.98 -33.60 -1.95
C LYS A 139 -9.33 -33.77 -0.57
N ASP A 140 -9.42 -34.96 0.01
CA ASP A 140 -8.88 -35.30 1.33
C ASP A 140 -7.35 -35.39 1.35
N ASN A 141 -6.71 -35.57 0.19
CA ASN A 141 -5.25 -35.62 0.05
C ASN A 141 -4.63 -34.21 -0.01
N ALA A 142 -4.93 -33.37 0.98
CA ALA A 142 -4.54 -31.96 0.99
C ALA A 142 -3.03 -31.73 0.86
N GLN A 143 -2.21 -32.57 1.51
CA GLN A 143 -0.75 -32.46 1.48
C GLN A 143 -0.18 -32.72 0.08
N GLN A 144 -0.58 -33.82 -0.56
CA GLN A 144 -0.12 -34.17 -1.90
C GLN A 144 -0.61 -33.17 -2.95
N ARG A 145 -1.87 -32.70 -2.84
CA ARG A 145 -2.38 -31.59 -3.66
C ARG A 145 -1.53 -30.32 -3.50
N SER A 146 -1.16 -29.99 -2.26
CA SER A 146 -0.32 -28.81 -1.99
C SER A 146 1.08 -28.93 -2.59
N GLN A 147 1.67 -30.12 -2.56
CA GLN A 147 2.96 -30.40 -3.19
C GLN A 147 2.89 -30.22 -4.71
N LEU A 148 1.89 -30.81 -5.37
CA LEU A 148 1.70 -30.63 -6.81
C LEU A 148 1.46 -29.18 -7.20
N VAL A 149 0.65 -28.43 -6.43
CA VAL A 149 0.44 -26.99 -6.66
C VAL A 149 1.75 -26.21 -6.50
N SER A 150 2.63 -26.61 -5.57
CA SER A 150 3.96 -26.03 -5.43
C SER A 150 4.84 -26.33 -6.65
N SER A 151 4.83 -27.57 -7.14
CA SER A 151 5.55 -27.96 -8.36
C SER A 151 5.05 -27.17 -9.58
N LEU A 152 3.73 -27.00 -9.75
CA LEU A 152 3.15 -26.18 -10.81
C LEU A 152 3.60 -24.73 -10.71
N LYS A 153 3.58 -24.15 -9.50
CA LYS A 153 4.06 -22.79 -9.27
C LYS A 153 5.52 -22.65 -9.69
N GLN A 154 6.37 -23.59 -9.33
CA GLN A 154 7.78 -23.59 -9.68
C GLN A 154 8.00 -23.68 -11.21
N VAL A 155 7.21 -24.50 -11.91
CA VAL A 155 7.25 -24.58 -13.39
C VAL A 155 6.89 -23.23 -14.02
N LEU A 156 5.82 -22.58 -13.57
CA LEU A 156 5.41 -21.27 -14.09
C LEU A 156 6.38 -20.14 -13.69
N GLU A 157 7.05 -20.24 -12.53
CA GLU A 157 8.13 -19.32 -12.16
C GLU A 157 9.37 -19.52 -13.04
N ALA A 158 9.69 -20.75 -13.44
CA ALA A 158 10.75 -21.02 -14.40
C ALA A 158 10.44 -20.41 -15.78
N LEU A 159 9.17 -20.47 -16.22
CA LEU A 159 8.70 -19.78 -17.44
C LEU A 159 8.88 -18.26 -17.34
N VAL A 160 8.46 -17.64 -16.23
CA VAL A 160 8.64 -16.19 -16.03
C VAL A 160 10.13 -15.82 -16.01
N LYS A 161 10.97 -16.63 -15.37
CA LYS A 161 12.43 -16.41 -15.35
C LYS A 161 13.01 -16.48 -16.77
N LEU A 162 12.57 -17.46 -17.57
CA LEU A 162 13.00 -17.59 -18.97
C LEU A 162 12.58 -16.36 -19.79
N ALA A 163 11.33 -15.91 -19.62
CA ALA A 163 10.82 -14.70 -20.26
C ALA A 163 11.52 -13.44 -19.78
N GLY A 164 12.03 -13.42 -18.54
CA GLY A 164 12.88 -12.33 -18.05
C GLY A 164 14.23 -12.26 -18.76
N GLY A 165 14.76 -13.39 -19.25
CA GLY A 165 15.95 -13.43 -20.09
C GLY A 165 15.66 -13.11 -21.57
N TYR A 166 14.51 -13.54 -22.08
CA TYR A 166 14.10 -13.40 -23.48
C TYR A 166 12.67 -12.85 -23.56
N PHE A 167 12.51 -11.53 -23.45
CA PHE A 167 11.19 -10.89 -23.28
C PHE A 167 10.17 -11.23 -24.38
N TYR A 168 10.61 -11.46 -25.61
CA TYR A 168 9.73 -11.75 -26.75
C TYR A 168 8.99 -13.10 -26.63
N ILE A 169 9.50 -14.03 -25.82
CA ILE A 169 8.82 -15.32 -25.60
C ILE A 169 7.56 -15.15 -24.73
N ALA A 170 7.43 -14.02 -24.01
CA ALA A 170 6.22 -13.72 -23.25
C ALA A 170 4.99 -13.69 -24.18
N THR A 171 5.15 -13.25 -25.43
CA THR A 171 4.09 -13.27 -26.44
C THR A 171 3.66 -14.70 -26.72
N HIS A 172 4.61 -15.61 -26.92
CA HIS A 172 4.34 -17.03 -27.16
C HIS A 172 3.66 -17.71 -25.97
N ALA A 173 4.04 -17.33 -24.74
CA ALA A 173 3.40 -17.84 -23.54
C ALA A 173 1.95 -17.36 -23.43
N MET A 174 1.68 -16.08 -23.70
CA MET A 174 0.34 -15.48 -23.60
C MET A 174 -0.63 -15.94 -24.70
N THR A 175 -0.15 -16.21 -25.91
CA THR A 175 -0.98 -16.77 -27.00
C THR A 175 -1.22 -18.28 -26.87
N SER A 176 -0.49 -18.96 -25.97
CA SER A 176 -0.55 -20.41 -25.90
C SER A 176 -1.92 -20.91 -25.42
N PRO A 177 -2.55 -21.87 -26.13
CA PRO A 177 -3.82 -22.46 -25.70
C PRO A 177 -3.71 -23.18 -24.34
N TRP A 178 -2.52 -23.66 -24.01
CA TRP A 178 -2.24 -24.32 -22.73
C TRP A 178 -2.35 -23.36 -21.55
N LEU A 179 -1.96 -22.09 -21.72
CA LEU A 179 -2.11 -21.06 -20.68
C LEU A 179 -3.59 -20.74 -20.45
N LEU A 180 -4.36 -20.57 -21.53
CA LEU A 180 -5.81 -20.34 -21.44
C LEU A 180 -6.51 -21.51 -20.74
N GLN A 181 -6.18 -22.75 -21.08
CA GLN A 181 -6.75 -23.93 -20.41
C GLN A 181 -6.41 -23.99 -18.91
N LEU A 182 -5.19 -23.58 -18.53
CA LEU A 182 -4.82 -23.46 -17.12
C LEU A 182 -5.66 -22.39 -16.41
N LEU A 183 -5.97 -21.27 -17.07
CA LEU A 183 -6.83 -20.21 -16.54
C LEU A 183 -8.29 -20.66 -16.37
N VAL A 184 -8.81 -21.47 -17.30
CA VAL A 184 -10.19 -21.99 -17.27
C VAL A 184 -10.45 -22.93 -16.07
N THR A 185 -9.42 -23.53 -15.47
CA THR A 185 -9.54 -24.44 -14.32
C THR A 185 -10.31 -23.83 -13.13
N ASP A 186 -11.05 -24.67 -12.40
CA ASP A 186 -11.81 -24.31 -11.19
C ASP A 186 -11.01 -24.39 -9.87
N GLU A 187 -9.82 -24.97 -9.86
CA GLU A 187 -8.97 -25.05 -8.66
C GLU A 187 -8.39 -23.67 -8.33
N ALA A 188 -8.99 -23.01 -7.33
CA ALA A 188 -8.68 -21.64 -6.93
C ALA A 188 -7.19 -21.31 -6.80
N ARG A 189 -6.39 -22.22 -6.22
CA ARG A 189 -4.95 -22.01 -6.05
C ARG A 189 -4.23 -21.94 -7.40
N ILE A 190 -4.57 -22.83 -8.34
CA ILE A 190 -3.95 -22.88 -9.66
C ILE A 190 -4.35 -21.66 -10.47
N THR A 191 -5.64 -21.32 -10.52
CA THR A 191 -6.15 -20.12 -11.22
C THR A 191 -5.43 -18.85 -10.73
N ASN A 192 -5.26 -18.70 -9.41
CA ASN A 192 -4.54 -17.57 -8.84
C ASN A 192 -3.05 -17.55 -9.22
N ILE A 193 -2.37 -18.70 -9.27
CA ILE A 193 -0.98 -18.79 -9.72
C ILE A 193 -0.88 -18.41 -11.21
N VAL A 194 -1.82 -18.86 -12.05
CA VAL A 194 -1.85 -18.54 -13.48
C VAL A 194 -2.06 -17.04 -13.70
N MET A 195 -3.07 -16.43 -13.04
CA MET A 195 -3.30 -14.98 -13.12
C MET A 195 -2.09 -14.18 -12.62
N ALA A 196 -1.46 -14.60 -11.52
CA ALA A 196 -0.23 -13.98 -11.04
C ALA A 196 0.95 -14.14 -12.01
N THR A 197 1.00 -15.25 -12.77
CA THR A 197 2.00 -15.50 -13.81
C THR A 197 1.79 -14.56 -15.00
N MET A 198 0.55 -14.40 -15.47
CA MET A 198 0.18 -13.42 -16.50
C MET A 198 0.56 -11.99 -16.07
N GLU A 199 0.27 -11.59 -14.83
CA GLU A 199 0.69 -10.29 -14.29
C GLU A 199 2.22 -10.12 -14.23
N LYS A 200 2.98 -11.20 -13.99
CA LYS A 200 4.44 -11.15 -14.05
C LYS A 200 4.93 -10.98 -15.48
N LEU A 201 4.36 -11.70 -16.46
CA LEU A 201 4.70 -11.57 -17.87
C LEU A 201 4.41 -10.17 -18.42
N LEU A 202 3.25 -9.60 -18.11
CA LEU A 202 2.89 -8.22 -18.50
C LEU A 202 3.86 -7.17 -17.96
N ARG A 203 4.44 -7.41 -16.77
CA ARG A 203 5.44 -6.50 -16.19
C ARG A 203 6.78 -6.53 -16.93
N LEU A 204 7.12 -7.63 -17.60
CA LEU A 204 8.36 -7.75 -18.36
C LEU A 204 8.30 -6.94 -19.66
N ASP A 205 7.14 -6.93 -20.33
CA ASP A 205 6.92 -6.18 -21.56
C ASP A 205 5.59 -5.41 -21.50
N PRO A 206 5.61 -4.09 -21.24
CA PRO A 206 4.39 -3.29 -21.17
C PRO A 206 3.58 -3.24 -22.47
N GLN A 207 4.20 -3.57 -23.62
CA GLN A 207 3.54 -3.60 -24.92
C GLN A 207 3.08 -5.02 -25.32
N LEU A 208 3.24 -6.00 -24.43
CA LEU A 208 2.97 -7.41 -24.69
C LEU A 208 1.59 -7.63 -25.31
N LEU A 209 0.53 -7.10 -24.69
CA LEU A 209 -0.84 -7.26 -25.16
C LEU A 209 -1.08 -6.65 -26.55
N SER A 210 -0.39 -5.58 -26.89
CA SER A 210 -0.51 -4.94 -28.21
C SER A 210 0.18 -5.73 -29.32
N LYS A 211 1.02 -6.73 -28.97
CA LYS A 211 1.68 -7.63 -29.92
C LYS A 211 0.90 -8.93 -30.15
N LEU A 212 -0.14 -9.18 -29.34
CA LEU A 212 -0.99 -10.36 -29.47
C LEU A 212 -2.08 -10.11 -30.52
N GLU A 213 -2.57 -11.19 -31.10
CA GLU A 213 -3.78 -11.16 -31.91
C GLU A 213 -4.99 -10.80 -31.04
N GLU A 214 -5.92 -10.01 -31.59
CA GLU A 214 -7.10 -9.56 -30.87
C GLU A 214 -7.92 -10.71 -30.28
N GLU A 215 -8.06 -11.81 -31.02
CA GLU A 215 -8.77 -13.01 -30.56
C GLU A 215 -8.18 -13.61 -29.28
N ALA A 216 -6.84 -13.65 -29.17
CA ALA A 216 -6.15 -14.15 -27.99
C ALA A 216 -6.34 -13.21 -26.79
N VAL A 217 -6.25 -11.89 -27.02
CA VAL A 217 -6.48 -10.88 -25.97
C VAL A 217 -7.92 -10.96 -25.45
N TYR A 218 -8.89 -11.05 -26.36
CA TYR A 218 -10.30 -11.14 -26.00
C TYR A 218 -10.64 -12.46 -25.30
N SER A 219 -10.09 -13.59 -25.74
CA SER A 219 -10.31 -14.88 -25.06
C SER A 219 -9.83 -14.86 -23.60
N LEU A 220 -8.67 -14.24 -23.33
CA LEU A 220 -8.16 -14.07 -21.96
C LEU A 220 -9.03 -13.10 -21.15
N MET A 221 -9.45 -12.00 -21.77
CA MET A 221 -10.36 -11.02 -21.15
C MET A 221 -11.69 -11.67 -20.78
N ASP A 222 -12.31 -12.41 -21.70
CA ASP A 222 -13.60 -13.05 -21.56
C ASP A 222 -13.57 -14.07 -20.42
N GLU A 223 -12.49 -14.86 -20.32
CA GLU A 223 -12.29 -15.77 -19.20
C GLU A 223 -12.10 -15.03 -17.86
N LEU A 224 -11.35 -13.92 -17.82
CA LEU A 224 -11.22 -13.11 -16.60
C LEU A 224 -12.56 -12.50 -16.16
N VAL A 225 -13.36 -12.01 -17.11
CA VAL A 225 -14.71 -11.50 -16.85
C VAL A 225 -15.60 -12.64 -16.34
N TYR A 226 -15.57 -13.81 -16.97
CA TYR A 226 -16.30 -14.99 -16.51
C TYR A 226 -15.93 -15.39 -15.07
N LYS A 227 -14.62 -15.45 -14.75
CA LYS A 227 -14.15 -15.72 -13.38
C LYS A 227 -14.63 -14.67 -12.38
N LEU A 228 -14.79 -13.41 -12.80
CA LEU A 228 -15.30 -12.34 -11.96
C LEU A 228 -16.83 -12.38 -11.79
N THR A 229 -17.59 -12.80 -12.80
CA THR A 229 -19.07 -12.76 -12.82
C THR A 229 -19.76 -14.04 -12.41
N VAL A 230 -19.13 -15.21 -12.57
CA VAL A 230 -19.75 -16.50 -12.28
C VAL A 230 -19.18 -17.14 -11.01
N ASN A 231 -17.89 -16.99 -10.73
CA ASN A 231 -17.26 -17.67 -9.61
C ASN A 231 -17.75 -17.15 -8.24
N THR A 232 -17.69 -18.01 -7.21
CA THR A 232 -18.09 -17.68 -5.83
C THR A 232 -16.90 -17.43 -4.89
N ASP A 233 -15.68 -17.83 -5.28
CA ASP A 233 -14.48 -17.63 -4.45
C ASP A 233 -13.97 -16.18 -4.57
N ILE A 234 -13.90 -15.50 -3.42
CA ILE A 234 -13.40 -14.14 -3.29
C ILE A 234 -11.97 -14.01 -3.81
N ASN A 235 -11.11 -15.02 -3.59
CA ASN A 235 -9.72 -14.96 -4.01
C ASN A 235 -9.60 -14.99 -5.54
N ILE A 236 -10.40 -15.84 -6.21
CA ILE A 236 -10.44 -15.91 -7.66
C ILE A 236 -10.96 -14.60 -8.23
N ALA A 237 -12.07 -14.07 -7.68
CA ALA A 237 -12.64 -12.80 -8.14
C ALA A 237 -11.69 -11.62 -7.94
N ALA A 238 -11.02 -11.53 -6.79
CA ALA A 238 -10.02 -10.51 -6.52
C ALA A 238 -8.82 -10.61 -7.47
N GLY A 239 -8.35 -11.84 -7.74
CA GLY A 239 -7.28 -12.10 -8.70
C GLY A 239 -7.68 -11.72 -10.13
N ALA A 240 -8.88 -12.10 -10.56
CA ALA A 240 -9.40 -11.79 -11.89
C ALA A 240 -9.61 -10.29 -12.07
N CYS A 241 -10.19 -9.61 -11.09
CA CYS A 241 -10.37 -8.16 -11.08
C CYS A 241 -9.02 -7.43 -11.20
N ARG A 242 -8.01 -7.85 -10.44
CA ARG A 242 -6.67 -7.26 -10.50
C ARG A 242 -5.99 -7.52 -11.84
N CYS A 243 -6.05 -8.74 -12.35
CA CYS A 243 -5.46 -9.11 -13.64
C CYS A 243 -6.13 -8.33 -14.78
N LEU A 244 -7.45 -8.22 -14.76
CA LEU A 244 -8.22 -7.43 -15.74
C LEU A 244 -7.83 -5.95 -15.73
N LEU A 245 -7.64 -5.36 -14.55
CA LEU A 245 -7.12 -4.00 -14.44
C LEU A 245 -5.71 -3.87 -15.04
N ARG A 246 -4.84 -4.85 -14.81
CA ARG A 246 -3.51 -4.87 -15.44
C ARG A 246 -3.61 -4.92 -16.95
N PHE A 247 -4.55 -5.68 -17.49
CA PHE A 247 -4.76 -5.71 -18.94
C PHE A 247 -5.19 -4.33 -19.46
N CYS A 248 -6.16 -3.69 -18.80
CA CYS A 248 -6.62 -2.34 -19.15
C CYS A 248 -5.53 -1.28 -19.05
N ASP A 249 -4.65 -1.39 -18.04
CA ASP A 249 -3.53 -0.46 -17.84
C ASP A 249 -2.50 -0.55 -18.98
N HIS A 250 -2.23 -1.76 -19.49
CA HIS A 250 -1.22 -2.00 -20.53
C HIS A 250 -1.79 -1.91 -21.96
N HIS A 251 -3.08 -2.20 -22.16
CA HIS A 251 -3.74 -2.18 -23.46
C HIS A 251 -5.05 -1.36 -23.40
N LYS A 252 -4.94 -0.06 -23.70
CA LYS A 252 -6.07 0.88 -23.62
C LYS A 252 -7.29 0.51 -24.49
N PRO A 253 -7.13 -0.03 -25.72
CA PRO A 253 -8.27 -0.47 -26.54
C PRO A 253 -9.14 -1.53 -25.84
N LEU A 254 -8.57 -2.29 -24.89
CA LEU A 254 -9.33 -3.27 -24.13
C LEU A 254 -10.42 -2.64 -23.27
N VAL A 255 -10.24 -1.39 -22.82
CA VAL A 255 -11.27 -0.70 -22.03
C VAL A 255 -12.49 -0.42 -22.90
N GLU A 256 -12.28 -0.05 -24.16
CA GLU A 256 -13.36 0.17 -25.12
C GLU A 256 -14.05 -1.15 -25.48
N ALA A 257 -13.27 -2.22 -25.68
CA ALA A 257 -13.80 -3.57 -25.90
C ALA A 257 -14.64 -4.07 -24.70
N LEU A 258 -14.15 -3.88 -23.47
CA LEU A 258 -14.89 -4.21 -22.24
C LEU A 258 -16.21 -3.45 -22.15
N CYS A 259 -16.20 -2.15 -22.46
CA CYS A 259 -17.43 -1.35 -22.43
C CYS A 259 -18.40 -1.77 -23.53
N THR A 260 -17.91 -2.02 -24.74
CA THR A 260 -18.75 -2.39 -25.88
C THR A 260 -19.37 -3.77 -25.71
N ARG A 261 -18.60 -4.74 -25.20
CA ARG A 261 -19.04 -6.13 -25.09
C ARG A 261 -19.85 -6.43 -23.83
N TYR A 262 -19.62 -5.70 -22.73
CA TYR A 262 -20.14 -6.06 -21.42
C TYR A 262 -20.88 -4.93 -20.69
N ASN A 263 -21.06 -3.76 -21.30
CA ASN A 263 -21.75 -2.64 -20.65
C ASN A 263 -23.01 -2.20 -21.40
N ASP A 264 -23.45 -2.94 -22.44
CA ASP A 264 -24.59 -2.64 -23.33
C ASP A 264 -24.95 -1.16 -23.34
N PHE A 265 -24.06 -0.35 -23.93
CA PHE A 265 -24.42 1.01 -24.27
C PHE A 265 -25.21 0.96 -25.58
N ASP A 266 -26.51 0.78 -25.43
CA ASP A 266 -27.50 1.12 -26.45
C ASP A 266 -27.15 2.49 -27.04
N ARG A 267 -26.63 2.47 -28.27
CA ARG A 267 -26.13 3.65 -28.98
C ARG A 267 -27.05 4.08 -30.12
N ASP A 268 -28.18 3.42 -30.31
CA ASP A 268 -29.13 3.75 -31.37
C ASP A 268 -30.58 3.61 -30.91
N THR A 269 -31.10 4.59 -30.15
CA THR A 269 -32.46 5.09 -30.43
C THR A 269 -32.67 6.49 -29.86
N ASN A 270 -32.57 7.48 -30.73
CA ASN A 270 -33.49 8.61 -30.68
C ASN A 270 -34.91 8.07 -30.91
N GLN A 271 -35.59 7.59 -29.87
CA GLN A 271 -37.07 7.57 -29.83
C GLN A 271 -37.58 7.30 -28.41
N SER A 272 -38.08 8.38 -27.81
CA SER A 272 -39.38 8.45 -27.15
C SER A 272 -39.69 7.45 -26.01
N PHE A 273 -39.84 8.03 -24.82
CA PHE A 273 -40.86 7.68 -23.82
C PHE A 273 -41.21 6.20 -23.67
N SER A 274 -40.43 5.48 -22.87
CA SER A 274 -41.02 4.51 -21.94
C SER A 274 -40.18 4.45 -20.66
N ASN A 275 -40.83 4.74 -19.54
CA ASN A 275 -40.31 4.45 -18.21
C ASN A 275 -40.45 2.95 -17.99
N GLN A 276 -39.43 2.18 -18.35
CA GLN A 276 -39.29 0.81 -17.88
C GLN A 276 -37.80 0.55 -17.65
N GLU A 277 -37.44 0.40 -16.38
CA GLU A 277 -36.09 0.14 -15.89
C GLU A 277 -35.46 -1.06 -16.62
N SER A 278 -34.56 -0.78 -17.55
CA SER A 278 -33.63 -1.75 -18.13
C SER A 278 -32.50 -2.02 -17.13
N ASP A 279 -32.83 -2.76 -16.07
CA ASP A 279 -31.96 -2.94 -14.90
C ASP A 279 -30.94 -4.11 -15.04
N HIS A 280 -30.80 -4.75 -16.21
CA HIS A 280 -30.26 -6.12 -16.26
C HIS A 280 -29.17 -6.48 -17.26
N GLU A 281 -28.70 -5.60 -18.15
CA GLU A 281 -27.70 -6.01 -19.15
C GLU A 281 -26.40 -5.22 -18.98
N GLY A 282 -25.53 -5.71 -18.08
CA GLY A 282 -24.19 -5.14 -17.93
C GLY A 282 -23.36 -5.78 -16.83
N LEU A 283 -22.04 -5.63 -16.93
CA LEU A 283 -21.06 -6.13 -15.97
C LEU A 283 -21.23 -5.44 -14.60
N ARG A 284 -21.67 -4.19 -14.58
CA ARG A 284 -21.78 -3.37 -13.36
C ARG A 284 -22.67 -3.96 -12.26
N PRO A 285 -23.96 -4.28 -12.51
CA PRO A 285 -24.79 -4.92 -11.50
C PRO A 285 -24.16 -6.20 -10.93
N LEU A 286 -23.49 -6.99 -11.78
CA LEU A 286 -22.80 -8.20 -11.38
C LEU A 286 -21.59 -7.93 -10.46
N LEU A 287 -20.92 -6.78 -10.61
CA LEU A 287 -19.82 -6.39 -9.74
C LEU A 287 -20.27 -6.02 -8.32
N ARG A 288 -21.51 -5.54 -8.13
CA ARG A 288 -22.02 -5.13 -6.80
C ARG A 288 -21.98 -6.26 -5.77
N ARG A 289 -22.09 -7.52 -6.21
CA ARG A 289 -22.02 -8.70 -5.33
C ARG A 289 -20.71 -8.82 -4.56
N TRP A 290 -19.65 -8.17 -5.05
CA TRP A 290 -18.32 -8.19 -4.46
C TRP A 290 -18.03 -7.01 -3.53
N GLU A 291 -18.96 -6.06 -3.39
CA GLU A 291 -18.80 -4.93 -2.48
C GLU A 291 -18.66 -5.41 -1.01
N GLY A 292 -17.69 -4.85 -0.30
CA GLY A 292 -17.36 -5.20 1.08
C GLY A 292 -16.62 -6.52 1.25
N ARG A 293 -16.19 -7.18 0.16
CA ARG A 293 -15.48 -8.49 0.20
C ARG A 293 -13.96 -8.37 0.25
N GLY A 294 -13.40 -7.16 0.39
CA GLY A 294 -11.98 -6.96 0.72
C GLY A 294 -11.08 -6.53 -0.44
N PHE A 295 -11.60 -6.33 -1.65
CA PHE A 295 -10.87 -5.80 -2.81
C PHE A 295 -11.57 -4.61 -3.48
N ASP A 296 -12.35 -3.84 -2.69
CA ASP A 296 -13.18 -2.71 -3.13
C ASP A 296 -12.42 -1.61 -3.87
N ARG A 297 -11.10 -1.50 -3.66
CA ARG A 297 -10.26 -0.56 -4.41
C ARG A 297 -10.19 -0.95 -5.88
N ASP A 298 -9.90 -2.22 -6.16
CA ASP A 298 -9.76 -2.74 -7.52
C ASP A 298 -11.15 -2.78 -8.18
N LEU A 299 -12.18 -3.20 -7.44
CA LEU A 299 -13.57 -3.21 -7.90
C LEU A 299 -14.05 -1.81 -8.33
N ARG A 300 -13.80 -0.78 -7.51
CA ARG A 300 -14.13 0.61 -7.86
C ARG A 300 -13.35 1.10 -9.08
N HIS A 301 -12.11 0.66 -9.28
CA HIS A 301 -11.33 1.06 -10.44
C HIS A 301 -11.89 0.47 -11.73
N VAL A 302 -12.33 -0.80 -11.72
CA VAL A 302 -13.06 -1.40 -12.84
C VAL A 302 -14.38 -0.65 -13.07
N GLY A 303 -15.12 -0.35 -12.00
CA GLY A 303 -16.35 0.46 -12.06
C GLY A 303 -16.14 1.81 -12.75
N LEU A 304 -15.07 2.54 -12.39
CA LEU A 304 -14.71 3.81 -13.01
C LEU A 304 -14.34 3.67 -14.50
N LEU A 305 -13.63 2.59 -14.88
CA LEU A 305 -13.28 2.32 -16.28
C LEU A 305 -14.51 2.08 -17.14
N LEU A 306 -15.49 1.34 -16.62
CA LEU A 306 -16.77 1.10 -17.29
C LEU A 306 -17.63 2.39 -17.38
N GLU A 307 -17.38 3.39 -16.52
CA GLU A 307 -18.15 4.65 -16.44
C GLU A 307 -17.64 5.65 -17.45
N SER A 308 -16.33 5.72 -17.53
CA SER A 308 -15.64 6.66 -18.38
C SER A 308 -15.66 6.24 -19.85
N GLY A 309 -15.88 4.95 -20.13
CA GLY A 309 -15.80 4.34 -21.47
C GLY A 309 -14.41 4.43 -22.11
N SER A 310 -13.40 4.87 -21.34
CA SER A 310 -12.04 5.14 -21.83
C SER A 310 -11.06 5.20 -20.68
N ALA A 311 -9.91 4.52 -20.84
CA ALA A 311 -8.83 4.49 -19.87
C ALA A 311 -8.33 5.90 -19.47
N LEU A 312 -8.28 6.83 -20.44
CA LEU A 312 -7.80 8.19 -20.21
C LEU A 312 -8.78 9.00 -19.36
N LYS A 313 -10.08 8.90 -19.66
CA LYS A 313 -11.14 9.58 -18.90
C LYS A 313 -11.23 9.05 -17.46
N ALA A 314 -11.14 7.72 -17.27
CA ALA A 314 -11.12 7.11 -15.94
C ALA A 314 -9.91 7.58 -15.11
N LYS A 315 -8.72 7.60 -15.71
CA LYS A 315 -7.51 8.09 -15.05
C LYS A 315 -7.65 9.55 -14.62
N SER A 316 -8.24 10.39 -15.47
CA SER A 316 -8.51 11.80 -15.15
C SER A 316 -9.50 11.96 -13.98
N GLN A 317 -10.62 11.22 -14.00
CA GLN A 317 -11.62 11.22 -12.94
C GLN A 317 -11.03 10.75 -11.60
N ARG A 318 -10.25 9.67 -11.62
CA ARG A 318 -9.51 9.20 -10.44
C ARG A 318 -8.55 10.24 -9.90
N ASN A 319 -7.77 10.91 -10.76
CA ASN A 319 -6.87 11.97 -10.32
C ASN A 319 -7.64 13.12 -9.66
N HIS A 320 -8.82 13.46 -10.19
CA HIS A 320 -9.71 14.46 -9.62
C HIS A 320 -10.25 14.03 -8.25
N GLU A 321 -10.69 12.78 -8.08
CA GLU A 321 -11.12 12.23 -6.79
C GLU A 321 -9.99 12.22 -5.75
N CYS A 322 -8.79 11.77 -6.14
CA CYS A 322 -7.62 11.81 -5.27
C CYS A 322 -7.28 13.25 -4.86
N ALA A 323 -7.32 14.20 -5.80
CA ALA A 323 -7.11 15.61 -5.51
C ALA A 323 -8.18 16.14 -4.54
N ARG A 324 -9.46 15.81 -4.76
CA ARG A 324 -10.56 16.19 -3.85
C ARG A 324 -10.35 15.63 -2.45
N TYR A 325 -9.94 14.37 -2.33
CA TYR A 325 -9.65 13.74 -1.03
C TYR A 325 -8.49 14.42 -0.31
N ILE A 326 -7.35 14.63 -0.99
CA ILE A 326 -6.18 15.32 -0.42
C ILE A 326 -6.59 16.72 0.04
N GLN A 327 -7.32 17.46 -0.79
CA GLN A 327 -7.80 18.79 -0.43
C GLN A 327 -8.77 18.77 0.75
N ALA A 328 -9.67 17.79 0.84
CA ALA A 328 -10.59 17.65 1.97
C ALA A 328 -9.83 17.37 3.28
N VAL A 329 -8.85 16.47 3.25
CA VAL A 329 -7.98 16.18 4.40
C VAL A 329 -7.19 17.42 4.83
N TRP A 330 -6.62 18.15 3.87
CA TRP A 330 -5.88 19.38 4.15
C TRP A 330 -6.77 20.48 4.73
N ARG A 331 -7.96 20.71 4.15
CA ARG A 331 -8.95 21.67 4.69
C ARG A 331 -9.35 21.30 6.11
N GLY A 332 -9.56 20.00 6.38
CA GLY A 332 -9.84 19.49 7.73
C GLY A 332 -8.69 19.69 8.72
N TYR A 333 -7.44 19.51 8.29
CA TYR A 333 -6.26 19.83 9.11
C TYR A 333 -6.15 21.33 9.39
N ALA A 334 -6.31 22.18 8.37
CA ALA A 334 -6.25 23.63 8.51
C ALA A 334 -7.34 24.17 9.46
N ALA A 335 -8.57 23.66 9.34
CA ALA A 335 -9.68 24.00 10.23
C ALA A 335 -9.38 23.62 11.69
N ARG A 336 -8.93 22.38 11.95
CA ARG A 336 -8.55 21.94 13.30
C ARG A 336 -7.40 22.75 13.88
N ASN A 337 -6.42 23.12 13.06
CA ASN A 337 -5.31 23.96 13.53
C ASN A 337 -5.77 25.39 13.86
N LYS A 338 -6.72 25.96 13.10
CA LYS A 338 -7.36 27.24 13.44
C LYS A 338 -8.14 27.16 14.75
N LEU A 339 -8.96 26.12 14.93
CA LEU A 339 -9.70 25.87 16.17
C LEU A 339 -8.74 25.75 17.37
N ARG A 340 -7.68 24.94 17.25
CA ARG A 340 -6.69 24.80 18.32
C ARG A 340 -6.01 26.12 18.69
N LYS A 341 -5.79 27.02 17.73
CA LYS A 341 -5.25 28.36 17.99
C LYS A 341 -6.28 29.24 18.70
N ALA A 342 -7.55 29.17 18.28
CA ALA A 342 -8.65 29.88 18.94
C ALA A 342 -8.85 29.40 20.38
N ASP A 343 -8.87 28.10 20.65
CA ASP A 343 -8.99 27.54 22.01
C ASP A 343 -7.87 28.00 22.92
N LYS A 344 -6.63 28.03 22.42
CA LYS A 344 -5.48 28.59 23.16
C LYS A 344 -5.65 30.07 23.47
N ALA A 345 -6.21 30.84 22.54
CA ALA A 345 -6.49 32.26 22.76
C ALA A 345 -7.62 32.47 23.78
N PHE A 346 -8.70 31.69 23.68
CA PHE A 346 -9.79 31.70 24.66
C PHE A 346 -9.32 31.31 26.06
N ALA A 347 -8.49 30.27 26.20
CA ALA A 347 -7.92 29.88 27.48
C ALA A 347 -7.07 30.99 28.11
N LYS A 348 -6.25 31.68 27.31
CA LYS A 348 -5.49 32.86 27.77
C LYS A 348 -6.43 33.99 28.20
N PHE A 349 -7.43 34.32 27.39
CA PHE A 349 -8.41 35.35 27.70
C PHE A 349 -9.16 35.06 29.00
N GLN A 350 -9.65 33.83 29.18
CA GLN A 350 -10.32 33.41 30.41
C GLN A 350 -9.40 33.51 31.63
N LYS A 351 -8.12 33.13 31.51
CA LYS A 351 -7.15 33.28 32.60
C LYS A 351 -6.95 34.74 32.98
N SER A 352 -6.71 35.62 32.00
CA SER A 352 -6.55 37.06 32.23
C SER A 352 -7.80 37.70 32.83
N TYR A 353 -8.98 37.33 32.35
CA TYR A 353 -10.26 37.80 32.88
C TYR A 353 -10.45 37.39 34.35
N ARG A 354 -10.17 36.12 34.68
CA ARG A 354 -10.25 35.62 36.07
C ARG A 354 -9.27 36.34 36.99
N LEU A 355 -8.04 36.59 36.55
CA LEU A 355 -7.04 37.34 37.32
C LEU A 355 -7.51 38.78 37.58
N LYS A 356 -7.94 39.49 36.54
CA LYS A 356 -8.44 40.86 36.67
C LYS A 356 -9.64 40.94 37.63
N LYS A 357 -10.56 39.98 37.54
CA LYS A 357 -11.72 39.90 38.43
C LYS A 357 -11.32 39.67 39.89
N ALA A 358 -10.30 38.85 40.14
CA ALA A 358 -9.77 38.63 41.49
C ALA A 358 -9.05 39.86 42.05
N GLU A 359 -8.30 40.60 41.22
CA GLU A 359 -7.68 41.88 41.62
C GLU A 359 -8.74 42.92 41.99
N GLU A 360 -9.78 43.09 41.15
CA GLU A 360 -10.88 44.01 41.42
C GLU A 360 -11.59 43.68 42.74
N GLU A 361 -11.78 42.39 43.04
CA GLU A 361 -12.37 41.92 44.29
C GLU A 361 -11.47 42.19 45.50
N GLN A 362 -10.16 41.97 45.38
CA GLN A 362 -9.19 42.31 46.44
C GLN A 362 -9.15 43.81 46.74
N VAL A 363 -9.14 44.65 45.70
CA VAL A 363 -9.18 46.11 45.87
C VAL A 363 -10.45 46.51 46.61
N ARG A 364 -11.60 45.98 46.22
CA ARG A 364 -12.87 46.24 46.89
C ARG A 364 -12.85 45.84 48.37
N LEU A 365 -12.33 44.66 48.69
CA LEU A 365 -12.20 44.19 50.08
C LEU A 365 -11.25 45.08 50.90
N ALA A 366 -10.13 45.51 50.31
CA ALA A 366 -9.18 46.41 50.96
C ALA A 366 -9.82 47.78 51.26
N THR A 367 -10.60 48.33 50.32
CA THR A 367 -11.34 49.58 50.55
C THR A 367 -12.39 49.43 51.67
N GLN A 368 -13.12 48.32 51.69
CA GLN A 368 -14.08 48.04 52.77
C GLN A 368 -13.37 47.97 54.13
N PHE A 369 -12.27 47.21 54.23
CA PHE A 369 -11.51 47.10 55.46
C PHE A 369 -10.95 48.44 55.94
N GLN A 370 -10.42 49.27 55.03
CA GLN A 370 -9.97 50.62 55.36
C GLN A 370 -11.12 51.50 55.88
N SER A 371 -12.30 51.43 55.27
CA SER A 371 -13.47 52.19 55.72
C SER A 371 -13.95 51.76 57.11
N GLU A 372 -13.92 50.46 57.41
CA GLU A 372 -14.25 49.93 58.73
C GLU A 372 -13.24 50.35 59.80
N LEU A 373 -11.94 50.30 59.47
CA LEU A 373 -10.88 50.80 60.34
C LEU A 373 -11.06 52.28 60.64
N TYR A 374 -11.34 53.09 59.62
CA TYR A 374 -11.60 54.52 59.78
C TYR A 374 -12.79 54.77 60.71
N HIS A 375 -13.88 54.03 60.53
CA HIS A 375 -15.05 54.10 61.40
C HIS A 375 -14.70 53.73 62.85
N LYS A 376 -13.96 52.64 63.08
CA LYS A 376 -13.51 52.22 64.43
C LYS A 376 -12.62 53.28 65.09
N MET A 377 -11.69 53.88 64.34
CA MET A 377 -10.82 54.95 64.84
C MET A 377 -11.63 56.19 65.24
N LYS A 378 -12.61 56.59 64.41
CA LYS A 378 -13.50 57.72 64.71
C LYS A 378 -14.30 57.47 66.00
N MET A 379 -14.86 56.28 66.15
CA MET A 379 -15.58 55.89 67.37
C MET A 379 -14.67 55.89 68.61
N LYS A 380 -13.45 55.38 68.50
CA LYS A 380 -12.46 55.40 69.61
C LYS A 380 -12.10 56.83 70.00
N ARG A 381 -11.89 57.72 69.03
CA ARG A 381 -11.62 59.14 69.28
C ARG A 381 -12.78 59.81 70.01
N GLN A 382 -14.02 59.56 69.59
CA GLN A 382 -15.21 60.08 70.27
C GLN A 382 -15.33 59.57 71.71
N LYS A 383 -15.07 58.28 71.97
CA LYS A 383 -15.05 57.72 73.32
C LYS A 383 -13.98 58.36 74.21
N MET A 384 -12.76 58.53 73.70
CA MET A 384 -11.69 59.21 74.45
C MET A 384 -12.03 60.67 74.75
N LEU A 385 -12.64 61.37 73.81
CA LEU A 385 -13.07 62.75 74.01
C LEU A 385 -14.15 62.86 75.11
N ARG A 386 -15.14 61.94 75.11
CA ARG A 386 -16.15 61.86 76.17
C ARG A 386 -15.51 61.61 77.54
N ALA A 387 -14.62 60.63 77.63
CA ALA A 387 -13.91 60.32 78.89
C ALA A 387 -13.03 61.50 79.37
N PHE A 388 -12.42 62.25 78.45
CA PHE A 388 -11.67 63.46 78.78
C PHE A 388 -12.58 64.57 79.33
N HIS A 389 -13.74 64.78 78.71
CA HIS A 389 -14.73 65.74 79.19
C HIS A 389 -15.30 65.34 80.56
N GLU A 390 -15.61 64.05 80.77
CA GLU A 390 -16.05 63.53 82.07
C GLU A 390 -15.01 63.74 83.16
N ARG A 391 -13.73 63.46 82.89
CA ARG A 391 -12.64 63.72 83.85
C ARG A 391 -12.47 65.21 84.16
N ARG A 392 -12.61 66.09 83.16
CA ARG A 392 -12.60 67.54 83.36
C ARG A 392 -13.76 67.99 84.23
N LEU A 393 -14.97 67.47 83.99
CA LEU A 393 -16.14 67.77 84.81
C LEU A 393 -15.95 67.30 86.26
N GLN A 394 -15.47 66.07 86.46
CA GLN A 394 -15.15 65.55 87.80
C GLN A 394 -14.08 66.39 88.52
N THR A 395 -13.08 66.90 87.80
CA THR A 395 -12.06 67.79 88.40
C THR A 395 -12.65 69.16 88.75
N MET A 396 -13.57 69.68 87.93
CA MET A 396 -14.30 70.92 88.24
C MET A 396 -15.24 70.76 89.44
N GLU A 397 -15.79 69.56 89.66
CA GLU A 397 -16.69 69.25 90.78
C GLU A 397 -15.97 69.18 92.15
N ILE A 398 -14.65 68.93 92.16
CA ILE A 398 -13.83 68.78 93.38
C ILE A 398 -13.16 70.12 93.80
N LEU A 399 -13.30 71.19 93.02
CA LEU A 399 -12.72 72.51 93.33
C LEU A 399 -13.69 73.37 94.17
N PRO A 400 -13.24 74.00 95.28
CA PRO A 400 -14.09 74.90 96.06
C PRO A 400 -14.47 76.18 95.28
N ALA A 401 -15.72 76.60 95.41
CA ALA A 401 -16.39 77.59 94.56
C ALA A 401 -15.79 79.01 94.54
N GLU A 402 -14.87 79.34 95.45
CA GLU A 402 -14.31 80.69 95.56
C GLU A 402 -13.22 81.00 94.50
N VAL A 403 -12.61 79.99 93.88
CA VAL A 403 -11.51 80.20 92.90
C VAL A 403 -12.03 80.25 91.44
N VAL A 404 -13.26 79.80 91.19
CA VAL A 404 -13.81 79.68 89.82
C VAL A 404 -14.17 81.05 89.22
N VAL A 405 -14.58 82.02 90.05
CA VAL A 405 -14.91 83.37 89.57
C VAL A 405 -13.67 84.15 89.14
N LEU A 406 -12.52 83.95 89.79
CA LEU A 406 -11.28 84.66 89.45
C LEU A 406 -10.70 84.22 88.10
N VAL A 407 -10.75 82.91 87.79
CA VAL A 407 -10.18 82.37 86.55
C VAL A 407 -11.03 82.75 85.33
N VAL A 408 -12.35 82.80 85.46
CA VAL A 408 -13.23 83.20 84.34
C VAL A 408 -13.01 84.68 83.98
N VAL A 409 -12.83 85.56 84.97
CA VAL A 409 -12.53 86.98 84.71
C VAL A 409 -11.16 87.15 84.06
N VAL A 410 -10.13 86.44 84.53
CA VAL A 410 -8.78 86.54 83.94
C VAL A 410 -8.73 86.00 82.51
N VAL A 411 -9.39 84.87 82.20
CA VAL A 411 -9.41 84.31 80.84
C VAL A 411 -10.19 85.20 79.87
N VAL A 412 -11.30 85.80 80.28
CA VAL A 412 -12.06 86.74 79.43
C VAL A 412 -11.24 88.00 79.15
N VAL A 413 -10.53 88.55 80.14
CA VAL A 413 -9.66 89.72 79.93
C VAL A 413 -8.48 89.38 79.02
N VAL A 414 -7.84 88.21 79.17
CA VAL A 414 -6.72 87.81 78.31
C VAL A 414 -7.18 87.57 76.86
N VAL A 415 -8.35 86.94 76.65
CA VAL A 415 -8.87 86.72 75.29
C VAL A 415 -9.27 88.05 74.63
N VAL A 416 -9.86 88.99 75.37
CA VAL A 416 -10.18 90.32 74.84
C VAL A 416 -8.90 91.11 74.51
N VAL A 417 -7.87 91.06 75.36
CA VAL A 417 -6.58 91.73 75.09
C VAL A 417 -5.86 91.12 73.89
N VAL A 418 -5.85 89.79 73.74
CA VAL A 418 -5.22 89.12 72.58
C VAL A 418 -5.96 89.43 71.27
N VAL A 419 -7.30 89.50 71.31
CA VAL A 419 -8.10 89.88 70.13
C VAL A 419 -7.91 91.36 69.78
N VAL A 420 -7.85 92.26 70.77
CA VAL A 420 -7.60 93.70 70.53
C VAL A 420 -6.19 93.96 70.01
N ILE A 421 -5.16 93.26 70.51
CA ILE A 421 -3.79 93.36 69.99
C ILE A 421 -3.71 92.82 68.55
N ALA A 422 -4.35 91.69 68.25
CA ALA A 422 -4.34 91.12 66.90
C ALA A 422 -5.05 92.00 65.85
N VAL A 423 -6.09 92.74 66.26
CA VAL A 423 -6.83 93.68 65.39
C VAL A 423 -6.09 95.01 65.21
N ALA A 424 -5.25 95.43 66.16
CA ALA A 424 -4.43 96.65 66.03
C ALA A 424 -3.12 96.45 65.23
N SER A 425 -2.74 95.20 64.97
CA SER A 425 -1.55 94.82 64.17
C SER A 425 -1.85 94.38 62.73
N ALA A 426 -3.08 94.57 62.25
CA ALA A 426 -3.53 94.37 60.88
C ALA A 426 -4.08 95.70 60.34
#